data_AF-A0A9X9K912-F1
#
_entry.id   AF-A0A9X9K912-F1
#
_cell.length_a   1.000
_cell.length_b   1.000
_cell.length_c   1.000
_cell.angle_alpha   90.00
_cell.angle_beta   90.00
_cell.angle_gamma   90.00
#
_symmetry.space_group_name_H-M   'P 1'
#
loop_
_entity.id
_entity.type
_entity.pdbx_description
1 polymer ?
#
loop_
_entity_poly.entity_id
_entity_poly.type
_entity_poly.pdbx_seq_one_letter_code
_entity_poly.pdbx_strand_id
1 'polypeptide(L)'
;MKAFDRVKKAPRDAVLKALTTSAESIASTQRALAPEDTGALKDSIAVTLPGQSTPPYSQPGGNRVAGPSEVIITVGDTDTRYPHLVEYGTSKTDAQPFFWPGFRLQRKRAQQRIDRAGRKAIRDAWNGKTSE
;
A
#
# COMPACT_ATOMS: atom_id res chain seq x y z
N MET A 1 33.37 -5.18 -13.04
CA MET A 1 32.41 -4.79 -11.97
C MET A 1 31.03 -4.32 -12.47
N LYS A 2 30.79 -4.04 -13.76
CA LYS A 2 29.51 -3.49 -14.27
C LYS A 2 28.24 -4.28 -13.88
N ALA A 3 28.31 -5.61 -13.72
CA ALA A 3 27.15 -6.42 -13.33
C ALA A 3 26.67 -6.14 -11.90
N PHE A 4 27.58 -5.95 -10.94
CA PHE A 4 27.22 -5.65 -9.54
C PHE A 4 26.58 -4.26 -9.39
N ASP A 5 27.02 -3.28 -10.18
CA ASP A 5 26.43 -1.93 -10.17
C ASP A 5 25.00 -1.94 -10.74
N ARG A 6 24.74 -2.74 -11.79
CA ARG A 6 23.38 -2.95 -12.32
C ARG A 6 22.47 -3.60 -11.28
N VAL A 7 22.96 -4.61 -10.57
CA VAL A 7 22.21 -5.29 -9.51
C VAL A 7 21.91 -4.36 -8.33
N LYS A 8 22.74 -3.34 -8.03
CA LYS A 8 22.46 -2.36 -6.97
C LYS A 8 21.30 -1.41 -7.29
N LYS A 9 21.12 -0.99 -8.55
CA LYS A 9 20.11 0.01 -8.96
C LYS A 9 18.82 -0.61 -9.51
N ALA A 10 18.92 -1.58 -10.41
CA ALA A 10 17.79 -2.10 -11.19
C ALA A 10 16.66 -2.76 -10.38
N PRO A 11 16.88 -3.39 -9.21
CA PRO A 11 15.78 -3.97 -8.43
C PRO A 11 14.80 -2.93 -7.88
N ARG A 12 15.23 -1.68 -7.66
CA ARG A 12 14.41 -0.70 -6.94
C ARG A 12 13.18 -0.30 -7.72
N ASP A 13 13.33 0.11 -8.98
CA ASP A 13 12.20 0.62 -9.77
C ASP A 13 11.15 -0.46 -10.05
N ALA A 14 11.60 -1.67 -10.38
CA ALA A 14 10.72 -2.82 -10.60
C ALA A 14 9.96 -3.21 -9.32
N VAL A 15 10.65 -3.19 -8.17
CA VAL A 15 10.03 -3.46 -6.86
C VAL A 15 9.06 -2.34 -6.49
N LEU A 16 9.40 -1.08 -6.72
CA LEU A 16 8.52 0.07 -6.49
C LEU A 16 7.23 -0.02 -7.31
N LYS A 17 7.32 -0.32 -8.60
CA LYS A 17 6.15 -0.55 -9.46
C LYS A 17 5.25 -1.67 -8.91
N ALA A 18 5.87 -2.77 -8.45
CA ALA A 18 5.14 -3.90 -7.86
C ALA A 18 4.52 -3.55 -6.49
N LEU A 19 5.18 -2.73 -5.68
CA LEU A 19 4.67 -2.21 -4.42
C LEU A 19 3.44 -1.33 -4.66
N THR A 20 3.54 -0.31 -5.51
CA THR A 20 2.44 0.59 -5.85
C THR A 20 1.24 -0.17 -6.39
N THR A 21 1.45 -1.07 -7.36
CA THR A 21 0.36 -1.88 -7.92
C THR A 21 -0.33 -2.74 -6.85
N SER A 22 0.45 -3.31 -5.94
CA SER A 22 -0.09 -4.14 -4.86
C SER A 22 -0.84 -3.31 -3.83
N ALA A 23 -0.33 -2.12 -3.50
CA ALA A 23 -0.96 -1.21 -2.58
C ALA A 23 -2.31 -0.72 -3.11
N GLU A 24 -2.39 -0.32 -4.38
CA GLU A 24 -3.66 0.06 -5.01
C GLU A 24 -4.66 -1.09 -5.06
N SER A 25 -4.20 -2.32 -5.30
CA SER A 25 -5.08 -3.51 -5.25
C SER A 25 -5.66 -3.73 -3.85
N ILE A 26 -4.86 -3.53 -2.81
CA ILE A 26 -5.29 -3.62 -1.41
C ILE A 26 -6.28 -2.49 -1.10
N ALA A 27 -5.92 -1.24 -1.40
CA ALA A 27 -6.75 -0.07 -1.15
C ALA A 27 -8.09 -0.16 -1.88
N SER A 28 -8.11 -0.63 -3.14
CA SER A 28 -9.35 -0.92 -3.87
C SER A 28 -10.22 -1.96 -3.17
N THR A 29 -9.63 -3.02 -2.63
CA THR A 29 -10.38 -4.03 -1.85
C THR A 29 -10.92 -3.42 -0.55
N GLN A 30 -10.14 -2.59 0.15
CA GLN A 30 -10.57 -1.91 1.36
C GLN A 30 -11.72 -0.94 1.07
N ARG A 31 -11.67 -0.16 -0.01
CA ARG A 31 -12.75 0.74 -0.46
C ARG A 31 -14.02 -0.04 -0.82
N ALA A 32 -13.89 -1.20 -1.44
CA ALA A 32 -15.03 -2.05 -1.78
C ALA A 32 -15.71 -2.66 -0.54
N LEU A 33 -14.96 -2.92 0.53
CA LEU A 33 -15.47 -3.45 1.79
C LEU A 33 -15.96 -2.38 2.76
N ALA A 34 -15.51 -1.14 2.59
CA ALA A 34 -15.87 -0.05 3.48
C ALA A 34 -17.38 0.24 3.38
N PRO A 35 -18.09 0.36 4.51
CA PRO A 35 -19.47 0.77 4.50
C PRO A 35 -19.62 2.19 3.95
N GLU A 36 -20.78 2.46 3.37
CA GLU A 36 -21.05 3.72 2.67
C GLU A 36 -22.27 4.40 3.28
N ASP A 37 -22.06 5.66 3.67
CA ASP A 37 -23.11 6.61 4.00
C ASP A 37 -22.98 7.82 3.06
N THR A 38 -21.94 8.64 3.26
CA THR A 38 -21.62 9.79 2.39
C THR A 38 -20.51 9.54 1.37
N GLY A 39 -19.81 8.41 1.47
CA GLY A 39 -18.59 8.11 0.71
C GLY A 39 -17.28 8.57 1.37
N ALA A 40 -17.32 9.49 2.35
CA ALA A 40 -16.13 10.06 2.97
C ALA A 40 -15.15 9.01 3.53
N LEU A 41 -15.66 7.92 4.13
CA LEU A 41 -14.81 6.83 4.61
C LEU A 41 -14.00 6.17 3.48
N LYS A 42 -14.64 5.90 2.33
CA LYS A 42 -14.00 5.29 1.17
C LYS A 42 -12.95 6.22 0.57
N ASP A 43 -13.28 7.49 0.47
CA ASP A 43 -12.40 8.51 -0.12
C ASP A 43 -11.18 8.79 0.76
N SER A 44 -11.31 8.63 2.09
CA SER A 44 -10.19 8.77 3.03
C SER A 44 -9.14 7.64 2.96
N ILE A 45 -9.40 6.56 2.22
CA ILE A 45 -8.41 5.48 2.03
C ILE A 45 -7.37 5.96 1.01
N ALA A 46 -6.16 6.20 1.48
CA ALA A 46 -5.07 6.77 0.69
C ALA A 46 -3.88 5.81 0.55
N VAL A 47 -3.25 5.85 -0.63
CA VAL A 47 -1.96 5.20 -0.91
C VAL A 47 -0.88 6.27 -0.98
N THR A 48 0.05 6.22 -0.02
CA THR A 48 1.19 7.15 0.05
C THR A 48 2.41 6.50 -0.61
N LEU A 49 2.93 7.15 -1.65
CA LEU A 49 4.09 6.72 -2.42
C LEU A 49 5.42 7.11 -1.75
N PRO A 50 6.56 6.53 -2.16
CA PRO A 50 7.87 6.88 -1.61
C PRO A 50 8.14 8.38 -1.63
N GLY A 51 8.64 8.92 -0.51
CA GLY A 51 8.93 10.33 -0.34
C GLY A 51 7.70 11.24 -0.16
N GLN A 52 6.48 10.69 -0.21
CA GLN A 52 5.25 11.42 0.09
C GLN A 52 4.87 11.29 1.57
N SER A 53 4.08 12.23 2.08
CA SER A 53 3.55 12.20 3.45
C SER A 53 2.17 11.57 3.48
N THR A 54 1.89 10.76 4.50
CA THR A 54 0.55 10.25 4.78
C THR A 54 -0.40 11.41 5.10
N PRO A 55 -1.72 11.29 4.81
CA PRO A 55 -2.68 12.32 5.18
C PRO A 55 -2.63 12.60 6.70
N PRO A 56 -2.71 13.87 7.14
CA PRO A 56 -2.72 14.20 8.56
C PRO A 56 -3.86 13.47 9.28
N TYR A 57 -3.58 12.96 10.49
CA TYR A 57 -4.55 12.22 11.32
C TYR A 57 -5.06 10.89 10.74
N SER A 58 -4.49 10.42 9.63
CA SER A 58 -4.75 9.10 9.09
C SER A 58 -4.22 7.98 9.98
N GLN A 59 -4.82 6.80 9.86
CA GLN A 59 -4.43 5.59 10.59
C GLN A 59 -4.01 4.49 9.61
N PRO A 60 -3.05 3.62 9.95
CA PRO A 60 -2.21 3.61 11.16
C PRO A 60 -1.01 4.59 11.09
N GLY A 61 -0.98 5.49 10.09
CA GLY A 61 0.22 6.22 9.70
C GLY A 61 0.54 7.48 10.50
N GLY A 62 -0.46 8.14 11.09
CA GLY A 62 -0.28 9.53 11.56
C GLY A 62 0.16 10.43 10.40
N ASN A 63 0.98 11.45 10.70
CA ASN A 63 1.69 12.23 9.68
C ASN A 63 3.14 11.71 9.57
N ARG A 64 3.43 10.87 8.57
CA ARG A 64 4.77 10.32 8.33
C ARG A 64 5.11 10.30 6.85
N VAL A 65 6.40 10.46 6.54
CA VAL A 65 6.92 10.36 5.17
C VAL A 65 7.30 8.91 4.86
N ALA A 66 6.83 8.39 3.73
CA ALA A 66 7.19 7.06 3.25
C ALA A 66 8.68 6.99 2.88
N GLY A 67 9.37 5.94 3.32
CA GLY A 67 10.75 5.69 2.95
C GLY A 67 10.95 5.43 1.44
N PRO A 68 12.20 5.40 0.95
CA PRO A 68 12.50 5.29 -0.50
C PRO A 68 11.98 4.03 -1.20
N SER A 69 11.70 2.96 -0.45
CA SER A 69 11.16 1.69 -0.95
C SER A 69 9.91 1.27 -0.19
N GLU A 70 9.12 2.25 0.25
CA GLU A 70 7.94 2.04 1.08
C GLU A 70 6.71 2.64 0.40
N VAL A 71 5.60 1.90 0.47
CA VAL A 71 4.27 2.41 0.10
C VAL A 71 3.37 2.15 1.29
N ILE A 72 2.64 3.16 1.72
CA ILE A 72 1.82 3.11 2.94
C ILE A 72 0.36 3.22 2.55
N ILE A 73 -0.48 2.35 3.09
CA ILE A 73 -1.93 2.48 2.95
C ILE A 73 -2.48 2.95 4.30
N THR A 74 -3.27 4.01 4.27
CA THR A 74 -3.89 4.61 5.44
C THR A 74 -5.37 4.88 5.19
N VAL A 75 -6.13 5.07 6.26
CA VAL A 75 -7.52 5.50 6.23
C VAL A 75 -7.75 6.64 7.22
N GLY A 76 -8.63 7.57 6.86
CA GLY A 76 -8.94 8.75 7.65
C GLY A 76 -8.03 9.94 7.35
N ASP A 77 -8.50 11.10 7.78
CA ASP A 77 -7.86 12.41 7.56
C ASP A 77 -8.39 13.42 8.60
N THR A 78 -8.25 14.72 8.33
CA THR A 78 -8.76 15.79 9.19
C THR A 78 -10.27 15.74 9.40
N ASP A 79 -11.00 15.31 8.38
CA ASP A 79 -12.47 15.34 8.30
C ASP A 79 -13.07 13.96 8.61
N THR A 80 -12.30 12.90 8.40
CA THR A 80 -12.71 11.51 8.57
C THR A 80 -11.93 10.86 9.72
N ARG A 81 -12.28 11.23 10.97
CA ARG A 81 -11.59 10.77 12.20
C ARG A 81 -12.19 9.53 12.87
N TYR A 82 -13.25 8.97 12.30
CA TYR A 82 -13.97 7.80 12.81
C TYR A 82 -13.63 6.42 12.19
N PRO A 83 -12.67 6.21 11.26
CA PRO A 83 -12.45 4.89 10.64
C PRO A 83 -12.24 3.73 11.62
N HIS A 84 -11.52 3.96 12.72
CA HIS A 84 -11.28 2.95 13.75
C HIS A 84 -12.54 2.56 14.52
N LEU A 85 -13.49 3.49 14.69
CA LEU A 85 -14.78 3.21 15.31
C LEU A 85 -15.63 2.32 14.40
N VAL A 86 -15.49 2.48 13.08
CA VAL A 86 -16.14 1.60 12.10
C VAL A 86 -15.47 0.23 12.07
N GLU A 87 -14.14 0.18 11.99
CA GLU A 87 -13.38 -1.08 11.90
C GLU A 87 -13.62 -1.99 13.12
N TYR A 88 -13.69 -1.41 14.33
CA TYR A 88 -13.75 -2.18 15.58
C TYR A 88 -15.10 -2.12 16.31
N GLY A 89 -16.02 -1.26 15.86
CA GLY A 89 -17.29 -1.04 16.53
C GLY A 89 -17.17 -0.15 17.77
N THR A 90 -18.32 0.13 18.37
CA THR A 90 -18.48 0.92 19.60
C THR A 90 -19.53 0.27 20.50
N SER A 91 -19.79 0.86 21.67
CA SER A 91 -20.91 0.41 22.53
C SER A 91 -22.29 0.58 21.89
N LYS A 92 -22.42 1.37 20.82
CA LYS A 92 -23.69 1.70 20.16
C LYS A 92 -23.81 1.14 18.75
N THR A 93 -22.76 0.55 18.21
CA THR A 93 -22.72 0.12 16.80
C THR A 93 -21.74 -1.05 16.64
N ASP A 94 -22.19 -2.11 16.00
CA ASP A 94 -21.35 -3.29 15.73
C ASP A 94 -20.19 -2.95 14.78
N ALA A 95 -19.12 -3.74 14.88
CA ALA A 95 -17.94 -3.60 14.01
C ALA A 95 -18.28 -3.90 12.55
N GLN A 96 -17.82 -3.04 11.66
CA GLN A 96 -17.93 -3.19 10.20
C GLN A 96 -16.52 -3.20 9.60
N PRO A 97 -15.76 -4.30 9.80
CA PRO A 97 -14.36 -4.33 9.44
C PRO A 97 -14.18 -4.34 7.92
N PHE A 98 -13.29 -3.47 7.44
CA PHE A 98 -13.02 -3.27 6.01
C PHE A 98 -11.51 -3.18 5.73
N PHE A 99 -10.77 -2.54 6.63
CA PHE A 99 -9.36 -2.23 6.42
C PHE A 99 -8.49 -3.47 6.52
N TRP A 100 -8.53 -4.17 7.65
CA TRP A 100 -7.72 -5.38 7.84
C TRP A 100 -8.23 -6.58 7.06
N PRO A 101 -9.56 -6.80 6.89
CA PRO A 101 -10.04 -7.81 5.95
C PRO A 101 -9.53 -7.57 4.52
N GLY A 102 -9.62 -6.33 4.00
CA GLY A 102 -9.13 -5.99 2.67
C GLY A 102 -7.63 -6.26 2.50
N PHE A 103 -6.83 -5.90 3.51
CA PHE A 103 -5.40 -6.24 3.55
C PHE A 103 -5.17 -7.75 3.54
N ARG A 104 -5.83 -8.50 4.44
CA ARG A 104 -5.63 -9.95 4.59
C ARG A 104 -5.97 -10.71 3.30
N LEU A 105 -7.03 -10.32 2.60
CA LEU A 105 -7.44 -10.93 1.33
C LEU A 105 -6.37 -10.78 0.24
N GLN A 106 -5.73 -9.60 0.13
CA GLN A 106 -4.77 -9.31 -0.92
C GLN A 106 -3.31 -9.59 -0.52
N ARG A 107 -3.00 -9.73 0.77
CA ARG A 107 -1.63 -9.85 1.31
C ARG A 107 -0.79 -10.89 0.60
N LYS A 108 -1.32 -12.11 0.41
CA LYS A 108 -0.57 -13.21 -0.23
C LYS A 108 -0.23 -12.88 -1.69
N ARG A 109 -1.20 -12.34 -2.43
CA ARG A 109 -1.02 -11.95 -3.85
C ARG A 109 -0.04 -10.80 -3.99
N ALA A 110 -0.13 -9.80 -3.10
CA ALA A 110 0.80 -8.68 -3.02
C ALA A 110 2.24 -9.17 -2.81
N GLN A 111 2.47 -10.01 -1.79
CA GLN A 111 3.79 -10.58 -1.51
C GLN A 111 4.36 -11.33 -2.72
N GLN A 112 3.57 -12.22 -3.34
CA GLN A 112 3.99 -12.97 -4.51
C GLN A 112 4.30 -12.09 -5.73
N ARG A 113 3.62 -10.95 -5.89
CA ARG A 113 3.91 -9.99 -6.95
C ARG A 113 5.26 -9.32 -6.71
N ILE A 114 5.51 -8.86 -5.48
CA ILE A 114 6.75 -8.19 -5.08
C ILE A 114 7.94 -9.16 -5.21
N ASP A 115 7.81 -10.38 -4.70
CA ASP A 115 8.86 -11.41 -4.77
C ASP A 115 9.26 -11.73 -6.22
N ARG A 116 8.26 -11.86 -7.11
CA ARG A 116 8.52 -12.13 -8.53
C ARG A 116 9.17 -10.94 -9.22
N ALA A 117 8.73 -9.72 -8.93
CA ALA A 117 9.33 -8.50 -9.47
C ALA A 117 10.80 -8.39 -9.06
N GLY A 118 11.11 -8.61 -7.78
CA GLY A 118 12.49 -8.60 -7.28
C GLY A 118 13.36 -9.67 -7.93
N ARG A 119 12.89 -10.94 -7.97
CA ARG A 119 13.60 -12.04 -8.62
C ARG A 119 13.84 -11.80 -10.11
N LYS A 120 12.85 -11.24 -10.82
CA LYS A 120 12.99 -10.89 -12.24
C LYS A 120 14.00 -9.77 -12.43
N ALA A 121 13.92 -8.69 -11.66
CA ALA A 121 14.82 -7.56 -11.77
C ALA A 121 16.29 -7.95 -11.52
N ILE A 122 16.55 -8.79 -10.52
CA ILE A 122 17.90 -9.33 -10.26
C ILE A 122 18.41 -10.15 -11.45
N ARG A 123 17.57 -11.05 -11.99
CA ARG A 123 17.93 -11.90 -13.13
C ARG A 123 18.21 -11.07 -14.39
N ASP A 124 17.37 -10.09 -14.67
CA ASP A 124 17.50 -9.22 -15.84
C ASP A 124 18.76 -8.33 -15.72
N ALA A 125 19.01 -7.77 -14.55
CA ALA A 125 20.22 -6.98 -14.26
C ALA A 125 21.51 -7.79 -14.38
N TRP A 126 21.50 -9.05 -13.93
CA TRP A 126 22.63 -9.97 -14.09
C TRP A 126 22.92 -10.23 -15.57
N ASN A 127 21.88 -10.54 -16.34
CA ASN A 127 21.96 -10.85 -17.76
C ASN A 127 22.12 -9.61 -18.66
N GLY A 128 22.07 -8.40 -18.10
CA GLY A 128 22.19 -7.16 -18.85
C GLY A 128 21.00 -6.82 -19.74
N LYS A 129 19.82 -7.39 -19.43
CA LYS A 129 18.57 -7.01 -20.08
C LYS A 129 18.03 -5.78 -19.35
N THR A 130 18.10 -4.61 -19.97
CA THR A 130 17.36 -3.44 -19.50
C THR A 130 15.88 -3.73 -19.72
N SER A 131 15.16 -3.98 -18.62
CA SER A 131 13.70 -4.01 -18.64
C SER A 131 13.21 -2.57 -18.76
N GLU A 132 12.93 -2.14 -20.00
CA GLU A 132 11.97 -1.05 -20.24
C GLU A 132 10.58 -1.42 -19.70
#